data_AF-A0A6B3EEJ6-F1
#
_entry.id   AF-A0A6B3EEJ6-F1
#
_cell.length_a   1.000
_cell.length_b   1.000
_cell.length_c   1.000
_cell.angle_alpha   90.00
_cell.angle_beta   90.00
_cell.angle_gamma   90.00
#
_symmetry.space_group_name_H-M   'P 1'
#
loop_
_entity.id
_entity.type
_entity.pdbx_description
1 polymer ?
#
loop_
_entity_poly.entity_id
_entity_poly.type
_entity_poly.pdbx_seq_one_letter_code
_entity_poly.pdbx_strand_id
1 'polypeptide(L)'
;ARDAFEGLRLMDALIGVKRGVPGVTLPELKQRRVRPTASAVVTELAEGEEEGQVRSDVATDNPVPAPPFWGSRVVKGIPLKDYASWLDEGALFKGQ
;
A
#
# COMPACT_ATOMS: atom_id res chain seq x y z
N ALA A 1 10.40 5.09 26.86
CA ALA A 1 9.50 6.17 26.39
C ALA A 1 9.00 6.88 27.63
N ARG A 2 9.13 8.21 27.72
CA ARG A 2 8.74 8.93 28.95
C ARG A 2 7.37 9.62 28.85
N ASP A 3 6.78 9.76 27.66
CA ASP A 3 5.41 10.25 27.40
C ASP A 3 4.96 9.90 25.95
N ALA A 4 3.65 9.78 25.70
CA ALA A 4 3.05 9.40 24.41
C ALA A 4 3.07 10.52 23.35
N PHE A 5 3.24 11.79 23.76
CA PHE A 5 3.15 12.95 22.88
C PHE A 5 4.51 13.46 22.36
N GLU A 6 5.62 12.82 22.73
CA GLU A 6 6.98 13.22 22.32
C GLU A 6 7.17 13.13 20.79
N GLY A 7 6.60 12.10 20.15
CA GLY A 7 6.69 11.92 18.70
C GLY A 7 5.96 13.01 17.90
N LEU A 8 4.81 13.51 18.40
CA LEU A 8 4.05 14.57 17.75
C LEU A 8 4.81 15.90 17.79
N ARG A 9 5.42 16.23 18.93
CA ARG A 9 6.25 17.45 19.08
C ARG A 9 7.45 17.44 18.13
N LEU A 10 8.04 16.28 17.88
CA LEU A 10 9.14 16.11 16.91
C LEU A 10 8.64 16.34 15.47
N MET A 11 7.47 15.78 15.13
CA MET A 11 6.84 16.01 13.81
C MET A 11 6.51 17.49 13.58
N ASP A 12 5.97 18.18 14.58
CA ASP A 12 5.65 19.61 14.48
C ASP A 12 6.91 20.46 14.28
N ALA A 13 8.00 20.13 14.98
CA ALA A 13 9.29 20.81 14.80
C ALA A 13 9.89 20.58 13.39
N LEU A 14 9.81 19.34 12.87
CA LEU A 14 10.27 19.03 11.50
C LEU A 14 9.46 19.78 10.43
N ILE A 15 8.14 19.84 10.60
CA ILE A 15 7.26 20.55 9.69
C ILE A 15 7.48 22.06 9.77
N GLY A 16 7.73 22.60 10.97
CA GLY A 16 8.07 24.01 11.18
C GLY A 16 9.36 24.45 10.50
N VAL A 17 10.42 23.63 10.59
CA VAL A 17 11.69 23.85 9.86
C VAL A 17 11.46 23.79 8.35
N LYS A 18 10.74 22.77 7.87
CA LYS A 18 10.41 22.62 6.43
C LYS A 18 9.60 23.80 5.88
N ARG A 19 8.76 24.43 6.71
CA ARG A 19 7.94 25.60 6.36
C ARG A 19 8.63 26.94 6.61
N GLY A 20 9.86 26.96 7.13
CA GLY A 20 10.62 28.19 7.36
C GLY A 20 10.10 29.06 8.50
N VAL A 21 9.42 28.47 9.49
CA VAL A 21 8.88 29.22 10.64
C VAL A 21 10.05 29.64 11.55
N PRO A 22 10.24 30.95 11.83
CA PRO A 22 11.36 31.43 12.64
C PRO A 22 11.23 30.98 14.10
N GLY A 23 12.33 30.47 14.66
CA GLY A 23 12.40 30.04 16.07
C GLY A 23 12.13 28.55 16.32
N VAL A 24 11.80 27.77 15.28
CA VAL A 24 11.66 26.32 15.42
C VAL A 24 13.04 25.66 15.32
N THR A 25 13.46 24.99 16.39
CA THR A 25 14.72 24.25 16.46
C THR A 25 14.46 22.77 16.74
N LEU A 26 15.21 21.90 16.07
CA LEU A 26 15.16 20.47 16.33
C LEU A 26 15.97 20.16 17.59
N PRO A 27 15.45 19.31 18.49
CA PRO A 27 16.22 18.83 19.63
C PRO A 27 17.45 18.07 19.15
N GLU A 28 18.54 18.14 19.92
CA GLU A 28 19.80 17.49 19.56
C GLU A 28 19.63 15.98 19.37
N LEU A 29 20.27 15.46 18.32
CA LEU A 29 20.22 14.04 18.01
C LEU A 29 20.83 13.24 19.17
N LYS A 30 20.02 12.36 19.76
CA LYS A 30 20.47 11.46 20.81
C LYS A 30 21.61 10.60 20.28
N GLN A 31 22.80 10.77 20.85
CA GLN A 31 23.99 10.06 20.43
C GLN A 31 23.81 8.55 20.62
N ARG A 32 24.13 7.79 19.57
CA ARG A 32 24.08 6.34 19.56
C ARG A 32 25.11 5.78 20.55
N ARG A 33 24.65 5.05 21.58
CA ARG A 33 25.52 4.40 22.58
C ARG A 33 26.12 3.07 22.12
N VAL A 34 25.98 2.74 20.85
CA VAL A 34 26.39 1.46 20.27
C VAL A 34 27.60 1.70 19.35
N ARG A 35 28.62 0.85 19.49
CA ARG A 35 29.88 0.94 18.73
C ARG A 35 29.56 1.02 17.23
N PRO A 36 30.11 1.99 16.49
CA PRO A 36 29.94 2.02 15.05
C PRO A 36 30.62 0.80 14.45
N THR A 37 29.83 -0.13 13.91
CA THR A 37 30.32 -0.98 12.84
C THR A 37 30.64 -0.04 11.69
N ALA A 38 31.88 -0.10 11.21
CA ALA A 38 32.36 0.70 10.10
C ALA A 38 31.29 0.69 8.99
N SER A 39 31.03 1.89 8.47
CA SER A 39 30.21 2.16 7.30
C SER A 39 30.16 0.94 6.39
N ALA A 40 28.95 0.39 6.19
CA ALA A 40 28.67 -0.17 4.89
C ALA A 40 29.02 0.96 3.93
N VAL A 41 30.17 0.81 3.29
CA VAL A 41 30.64 1.69 2.24
C VAL A 41 29.46 1.69 1.29
N VAL A 42 28.70 2.79 1.28
CA VAL A 42 27.84 3.14 0.17
C VAL A 42 28.84 3.41 -0.93
N THR A 43 29.36 2.32 -1.47
CA THR A 43 29.96 2.29 -2.78
C THR A 43 28.82 2.85 -3.60
N GLU A 44 29.04 4.06 -4.08
CA GLU A 44 28.40 4.58 -5.27
C GLU A 44 28.56 3.45 -6.29
N LEU A 45 27.62 2.50 -6.27
CA LEU A 45 27.38 1.54 -7.33
C LEU A 45 26.92 2.45 -8.44
N ALA A 46 27.92 2.89 -9.20
CA ALA A 46 27.80 3.47 -10.51
C ALA A 46 26.56 2.90 -11.17
N GLU A 47 25.59 3.79 -11.41
CA GLU A 47 24.61 3.66 -12.49
C GLU A 47 24.27 2.19 -12.78
N GLY A 48 23.76 1.50 -11.76
CA GLY A 48 23.09 0.24 -11.98
C GLY A 48 21.91 0.63 -12.82
N GLU A 49 22.01 0.35 -14.12
CA GLU A 49 20.95 0.48 -15.10
C GLU A 49 19.65 0.23 -14.36
N GLU A 50 18.77 1.24 -14.36
CA GLU A 50 17.42 1.08 -13.90
C GLU A 50 16.82 -0.02 -14.79
N GLU A 51 17.04 -1.28 -14.43
CA GLU A 51 16.22 -2.42 -14.85
C GLU A 51 14.87 -2.21 -14.15
N GLY A 52 14.23 -1.10 -14.47
CA GLY A 52 12.87 -0.81 -14.11
C GLY A 52 12.06 -2.00 -14.57
N GLN A 53 11.29 -2.57 -13.65
CA GLN A 53 10.48 -3.79 -13.81
C GLN A 53 10.26 -4.19 -15.28
N VAL A 54 11.18 -4.97 -15.83
CA VAL A 54 11.08 -5.45 -17.21
C VAL A 54 9.95 -6.47 -17.23
N ARG A 55 8.91 -6.20 -18.01
CA ARG A 55 7.82 -7.17 -18.19
C ARG A 55 8.37 -8.40 -18.89
N SER A 56 8.00 -9.56 -18.40
CA SER A 56 8.30 -10.82 -19.06
C SER A 56 7.65 -10.87 -20.44
N ASP A 57 8.30 -11.55 -21.38
CA ASP A 57 7.75 -11.83 -22.72
C ASP A 57 6.54 -12.77 -22.59
N VAL A 58 5.34 -12.20 -22.76
CA VAL A 58 4.05 -12.89 -22.66
C VAL A 58 3.19 -12.44 -23.83
N ALA A 59 2.40 -13.36 -24.39
CA ALA A 59 1.43 -13.05 -25.44
C ALA A 59 0.48 -11.91 -25.01
N THR A 60 0.43 -10.85 -25.82
CA THR A 60 -0.38 -9.64 -25.57
C THR A 60 -1.63 -9.56 -26.45
N ASP A 61 -1.84 -10.57 -27.30
CA ASP A 61 -2.84 -10.62 -28.37
C ASP A 61 -4.02 -11.54 -28.06
N ASN A 62 -4.18 -11.97 -26.80
CA ASN A 62 -5.33 -12.79 -26.41
C ASN A 62 -6.64 -12.03 -26.67
N PRO A 63 -7.55 -12.55 -27.52
CA PRO A 63 -8.78 -11.85 -27.85
C PRO A 63 -9.66 -11.68 -26.62
N VAL A 64 -10.06 -10.43 -26.36
CA VAL A 64 -11.02 -10.11 -25.29
C VAL A 64 -12.44 -10.26 -25.84
N PRO A 65 -13.29 -11.12 -25.24
CA PRO A 65 -14.66 -11.26 -25.70
C PRO A 65 -15.44 -9.96 -25.45
N ALA A 66 -16.21 -9.53 -26.46
CA ALA A 66 -17.09 -8.40 -26.30
C ALA A 66 -18.29 -8.78 -25.41
N PRO A 67 -18.59 -8.01 -24.36
CA PRO A 67 -19.76 -8.28 -23.52
C PRO A 67 -21.06 -8.07 -24.33
N PRO A 68 -22.14 -8.79 -23.99
CA PRO A 68 -23.41 -8.71 -24.72
C PRO A 68 -24.09 -7.34 -24.60
N PHE A 69 -23.75 -6.55 -23.58
CA PHE A 69 -24.15 -5.15 -23.44
C PHE A 69 -23.13 -4.39 -22.61
N TRP A 70 -23.11 -3.07 -22.80
CA TRP A 70 -22.36 -2.13 -21.97
C TRP A 70 -23.35 -1.32 -21.12
N GLY A 71 -22.93 -0.86 -19.94
CA GLY A 71 -23.80 -0.13 -19.02
C GLY A 71 -24.70 -1.05 -18.18
N SER A 72 -25.84 -0.52 -17.72
CA SER A 72 -26.70 -1.20 -16.73
C SER A 72 -27.93 -1.85 -17.36
N ARG A 73 -28.16 -3.12 -17.02
CA ARG A 73 -29.39 -3.86 -17.35
C ARG A 73 -30.19 -4.12 -16.08
N VAL A 74 -31.41 -3.57 -16.00
CA VAL A 74 -32.29 -3.76 -14.84
C VAL A 74 -33.17 -4.98 -15.05
N VAL A 75 -33.12 -5.93 -14.12
CA VAL A 75 -34.00 -7.12 -14.08
C VAL A 75 -34.90 -7.00 -12.85
N LYS A 76 -36.22 -6.97 -13.05
CA LYS A 76 -37.20 -6.68 -12.00
C LYS A 76 -37.57 -7.87 -11.11
N GLY A 77 -37.07 -9.06 -11.43
CA GLY A 77 -37.30 -10.26 -10.64
C GLY A 77 -36.70 -11.50 -11.32
N ILE A 78 -36.30 -12.46 -10.49
CA ILE A 78 -35.84 -13.79 -10.91
C ILE A 78 -36.67 -14.81 -10.12
N PRO A 79 -37.37 -15.75 -10.77
CA PRO A 79 -38.12 -16.80 -10.09
C PRO A 79 -37.26 -17.63 -9.13
N LEU A 80 -37.77 -17.93 -7.93
CA LEU A 80 -37.06 -18.71 -6.91
C LEU A 80 -36.54 -20.05 -7.43
N LYS A 81 -37.38 -20.76 -8.20
CA LYS A 81 -37.06 -22.06 -8.79
C LYS A 81 -35.82 -22.04 -9.70
N ASP A 82 -35.46 -20.87 -10.24
CA ASP A 82 -34.37 -20.73 -11.21
C ASP A 82 -33.00 -20.69 -10.53
N TYR A 83 -32.94 -20.36 -9.23
CA TYR A 83 -31.68 -20.25 -8.49
C TYR A 83 -31.63 -21.08 -7.19
N ALA A 84 -32.74 -21.67 -6.75
CA ALA A 84 -32.79 -22.44 -5.51
C ALA A 84 -31.75 -23.57 -5.46
N SER A 85 -31.45 -24.22 -6.58
CA SER A 85 -30.44 -25.29 -6.67
C SER A 85 -28.99 -24.80 -6.57
N TRP A 86 -28.75 -23.50 -6.65
CA TRP A 86 -27.43 -22.88 -6.57
C TRP A 86 -27.13 -22.33 -5.16
N LEU A 87 -28.00 -22.62 -4.20
CA LEU A 87 -27.83 -22.18 -2.81
C LEU A 87 -26.65 -22.92 -2.16
N ASP A 88 -25.74 -22.16 -1.57
CA ASP A 88 -24.65 -22.73 -0.77
C ASP A 88 -25.18 -23.13 0.62
N GLU A 89 -25.49 -24.41 0.77
CA GLU A 89 -25.95 -24.99 2.03
C GLU A 89 -24.89 -24.96 3.14
N GLY A 90 -23.61 -25.02 2.78
CA GLY A 90 -22.50 -24.97 3.74
C GLY A 90 -22.40 -23.59 4.41
N ALA A 91 -22.60 -22.52 3.63
CA ALA A 91 -22.73 -21.17 4.18
C ALA A 91 -24.01 -20.99 5.00
N LEU A 92 -25.13 -21.59 4.55
CA LEU A 92 -26.42 -21.49 5.22
C LEU A 92 -26.38 -22.11 6.63
N PHE A 93 -25.75 -23.28 6.78
CA PHE A 93 -25.75 -24.05 8.02
C PHE A 93 -24.50 -23.87 8.89
N LYS A 94 -23.62 -22.90 8.61
CA LYS A 94 -22.38 -22.73 9.38
C LYS A 94 -22.64 -22.15 10.78
N GLY A 95 -22.25 -22.89 11.82
CA GLY A 95 -22.25 -22.42 13.22
C GLY A 95 -23.55 -22.66 14.00
N GLN A 96 -24.42 -23.52 13.50
CA GLN A 96 -25.61 -24.02 14.18
C GLN A 96 -25.37 -25.42 14.75
#